data_AF-A0A534M814-F1
#
_entry.id   AF-A0A534M814-F1
#
_cell.length_a   1.000
_cell.length_b   1.000
_cell.length_c   1.000
_cell.angle_alpha   90.00
_cell.angle_beta   90.00
_cell.angle_gamma   90.00
#
_symmetry.space_group_name_H-M   'P 1'
#
loop_
_entity.id
_entity.type
_entity.pdbx_description
1 polymer ?
#
loop_
_entity_poly.entity_id
_entity_poly.type
_entity_poly.pdbx_seq_one_letter_code
_entity_poly.pdbx_strand_id
1 'polypeptide(L)'
;MPLSNKGWDETASCSTDLRRQSRCRPALTGTRAQARGDPRMASDESDGKAGKSADDVRDEFEEKMDRLRRQYERDLHSFRYEIEEREYRLKAYEDKFNKIKQPPLLYAYVVRKEGPDLDGNQVVVARATELLKVSTGLMDKSQLGVGQYVWVHPQTYAIVEGSAVRNEGVIAKVADMMDGKLVISIEGDMEKRLINTDKTVYKKLKPGFQISVLPPTMEVLEVLPNLEVKSLLLGEKPNVKYGQIGGLMEAIERIKDVVVLPYQEAKLFAQIALEAPRGILLYGPPGCGKTLLVKAIATENDMTFFNV
;
A
#
# COMPACT_ATOMS: atom_id res chain seq x y z
N MET A 1 4.08 41.57 -18.38
CA MET A 1 3.04 42.30 -19.14
C MET A 1 3.33 42.12 -20.63
N PRO A 2 2.33 42.17 -21.52
CA PRO A 2 0.89 42.38 -21.27
C PRO A 2 0.13 41.05 -21.00
N LEU A 3 -1.20 41.09 -21.10
CA LEU A 3 -2.15 40.00 -20.83
C LEU A 3 -2.91 39.61 -22.11
N SER A 4 -3.51 38.42 -22.16
CA SER A 4 -4.82 38.25 -22.82
C SER A 4 -5.62 37.07 -22.28
N ASN A 5 -6.93 37.27 -22.25
CA ASN A 5 -8.00 36.50 -21.60
C ASN A 5 -8.09 35.01 -21.98
N LYS A 6 -8.62 34.20 -21.05
CA LYS A 6 -9.45 33.03 -21.38
C LYS A 6 -10.92 33.44 -21.27
N GLY A 7 -11.74 33.01 -22.21
CA GLY A 7 -13.20 33.01 -22.10
C GLY A 7 -13.73 31.66 -22.56
N TRP A 8 -14.52 30.99 -21.72
CA TRP A 8 -15.20 29.72 -22.00
C TRP A 8 -16.58 29.81 -21.34
N ASP A 9 -17.63 29.79 -22.16
CA ASP A 9 -19.04 29.69 -21.76
C ASP A 9 -19.54 28.23 -21.95
N GLU A 10 -20.86 28.04 -21.85
CA GLU A 10 -21.63 26.79 -21.96
C GLU A 10 -21.77 26.02 -20.62
N THR A 11 -22.85 26.12 -19.82
CA THR A 11 -24.33 25.95 -20.02
C THR A 11 -24.84 24.52 -19.79
N ALA A 12 -26.15 24.41 -19.45
CA ALA A 12 -26.93 23.20 -19.09
C ALA A 12 -26.75 22.68 -17.64
N SER A 13 -27.80 22.21 -16.95
CA SER A 13 -29.26 22.30 -17.18
C SER A 13 -30.04 22.11 -15.86
N CYS A 14 -31.38 22.14 -15.90
CA CYS A 14 -32.25 22.18 -14.71
C CYS A 14 -33.16 20.94 -14.56
N SER A 15 -33.26 20.43 -13.33
CA SER A 15 -34.42 19.73 -12.75
C SER A 15 -34.38 19.94 -11.22
N THR A 16 -35.44 20.14 -10.42
CA THR A 16 -36.81 19.59 -10.29
C THR A 16 -36.87 18.10 -9.88
N ASP A 17 -37.63 17.68 -8.84
CA ASP A 17 -38.18 18.38 -7.66
C ASP A 17 -38.59 17.34 -6.57
N LEU A 18 -38.97 17.81 -5.38
CA LEU A 18 -39.87 17.16 -4.40
C LEU A 18 -39.56 15.74 -3.86
N ARG A 19 -38.99 15.70 -2.64
CA ARG A 19 -39.80 15.28 -1.46
C ARG A 19 -39.26 15.78 -0.11
N ARG A 20 -40.16 15.86 0.88
CA ARG A 20 -39.96 16.42 2.24
C ARG A 20 -40.26 15.36 3.32
N GLN A 21 -39.97 15.73 4.58
CA GLN A 21 -40.55 15.25 5.85
C GLN A 21 -39.74 14.16 6.59
N SER A 22 -39.58 14.18 7.93
CA SER A 22 -39.95 15.23 8.91
C SER A 22 -39.46 15.00 10.36
N ARG A 23 -39.09 16.11 11.04
CA ARG A 23 -39.32 16.39 12.50
C ARG A 23 -38.48 15.52 13.49
N CYS A 24 -38.28 15.89 14.76
CA CYS A 24 -39.02 16.79 15.67
C CYS A 24 -38.23 17.96 16.30
N ARG A 25 -39.01 18.86 16.94
CA ARG A 25 -38.68 20.08 17.70
C ARG A 25 -39.29 19.94 19.13
N PRO A 26 -39.24 20.88 20.12
CA PRO A 26 -39.63 22.32 20.06
C PRO A 26 -38.43 23.22 20.48
N ALA A 27 -38.47 24.41 21.12
CA ALA A 27 -39.44 25.35 21.75
C ALA A 27 -38.72 26.74 21.83
N LEU A 28 -39.20 27.89 22.32
CA LEU A 28 -40.47 28.65 22.46
C LEU A 28 -40.03 30.11 22.81
N THR A 29 -40.81 31.20 22.79
CA THR A 29 -42.24 31.48 22.51
C THR A 29 -42.42 31.91 21.03
N GLY A 30 -43.27 32.83 20.52
CA GLY A 30 -44.33 33.75 21.02
C GLY A 30 -43.84 35.17 21.40
N THR A 31 -44.60 36.26 21.21
CA THR A 31 -46.00 36.41 20.77
C THR A 31 -46.21 37.54 19.71
N ARG A 32 -47.45 37.73 19.23
CA ARG A 32 -47.84 38.58 18.09
C ARG A 32 -49.21 39.26 18.32
N ALA A 33 -49.35 40.53 17.98
CA ALA A 33 -50.60 41.28 17.77
C ALA A 33 -50.39 42.27 16.60
N GLN A 34 -51.27 42.60 15.65
CA GLN A 34 -52.75 42.73 15.53
C GLN A 34 -53.33 44.16 15.68
N ALA A 35 -53.35 44.88 14.55
CA ALA A 35 -54.35 45.87 14.09
C ALA A 35 -54.17 45.97 12.55
N ARG A 36 -55.14 46.05 11.62
CA ARG A 36 -56.46 46.72 11.52
C ARG A 36 -56.40 48.25 11.41
N GLY A 37 -56.87 48.79 10.28
CA GLY A 37 -57.28 50.19 10.11
C GLY A 37 -58.74 50.40 10.54
N ASP A 38 -59.41 51.51 10.19
CA ASP A 38 -59.03 52.60 9.27
C ASP A 38 -59.10 54.00 9.96
N PRO A 39 -59.69 55.08 9.41
CA PRO A 39 -58.87 56.20 8.94
C PRO A 39 -59.19 57.55 9.61
N ARG A 40 -58.21 58.47 9.67
CA ARG A 40 -58.46 59.91 9.84
C ARG A 40 -57.53 60.76 8.98
N MET A 41 -58.10 61.82 8.43
CA MET A 41 -57.39 62.83 7.64
C MET A 41 -56.33 63.55 8.48
N ALA A 42 -55.13 63.68 7.93
CA ALA A 42 -54.34 64.89 8.05
C ALA A 42 -54.03 65.32 6.62
N SER A 43 -54.56 66.47 6.22
CA SER A 43 -54.21 67.13 4.96
C SER A 43 -52.88 67.84 5.11
N ASP A 44 -51.96 67.62 4.19
CA ASP A 44 -50.91 68.58 3.85
C ASP A 44 -50.64 68.49 2.35
N GLU A 45 -50.21 69.60 1.76
CA GLU A 45 -50.35 69.87 0.32
C GLU A 45 -49.36 69.06 -0.54
N SER A 46 -49.88 68.39 -1.57
CA SER A 46 -49.06 67.76 -2.61
C SER A 46 -48.65 68.80 -3.65
N ASP A 47 -47.85 69.78 -3.21
CA ASP A 47 -47.37 70.85 -4.08
C ASP A 47 -46.46 70.30 -5.19
N GLY A 48 -46.43 71.01 -6.31
CA GLY A 48 -46.00 70.44 -7.58
C GLY A 48 -44.53 69.97 -7.61
N LYS A 49 -44.30 68.68 -7.85
CA LYS A 49 -43.02 68.21 -8.41
C LYS A 49 -42.89 68.68 -9.86
N ALA A 50 -42.52 69.94 -10.02
CA ALA A 50 -41.72 70.39 -11.15
C ALA A 50 -40.55 69.40 -11.37
N GLY A 51 -40.13 69.23 -12.62
CA GLY A 51 -38.98 68.39 -12.91
C GLY A 51 -37.77 68.88 -12.11
N LYS A 52 -37.21 68.01 -11.25
CA LYS A 52 -35.95 68.28 -10.56
C LYS A 52 -34.93 68.78 -11.59
N SER A 53 -34.17 69.82 -11.26
CA SER A 53 -33.14 70.30 -12.17
C SER A 53 -32.11 69.19 -12.43
N ALA A 54 -31.37 69.31 -13.54
CA ALA A 54 -30.30 68.37 -13.85
C ALA A 54 -29.26 68.33 -12.71
N ASP A 55 -29.08 69.45 -12.01
CA ASP A 55 -28.18 69.61 -10.89
C ASP A 55 -28.74 68.98 -9.60
N ASP A 56 -30.03 69.15 -9.26
CA ASP A 56 -30.67 68.45 -8.12
C ASP A 56 -30.54 66.93 -8.23
N VAL A 57 -30.74 66.39 -9.44
CA VAL A 57 -30.64 64.93 -9.71
C VAL A 57 -29.18 64.47 -9.64
N ARG A 58 -28.24 65.34 -10.02
CA ARG A 58 -26.81 65.10 -9.95
C ARG A 58 -26.30 65.09 -8.52
N ASP A 59 -26.67 66.07 -7.70
CA ASP A 59 -26.30 66.13 -6.28
C ASP A 59 -26.86 64.91 -5.53
N GLU A 60 -28.11 64.53 -5.80
CA GLU A 60 -28.70 63.30 -5.30
C GLU A 60 -28.02 62.01 -5.80
N PHE A 61 -27.27 62.06 -6.90
CA PHE A 61 -26.51 60.93 -7.43
C PHE A 61 -25.09 60.90 -6.85
N GLU A 62 -24.42 62.06 -6.77
CA GLU A 62 -23.11 62.21 -6.14
C GLU A 62 -23.18 61.84 -4.64
N GLU A 63 -24.22 62.25 -3.90
CA GLU A 63 -24.47 61.76 -2.53
C GLU A 63 -24.63 60.23 -2.46
N LYS A 64 -25.42 59.62 -3.37
CA LYS A 64 -25.65 58.17 -3.36
C LYS A 64 -24.36 57.41 -3.68
N MET A 65 -23.58 57.91 -4.64
CA MET A 65 -22.26 57.35 -4.97
C MET A 65 -21.27 57.48 -3.80
N ASP A 66 -21.29 58.58 -3.06
CA ASP A 66 -20.42 58.74 -1.89
C ASP A 66 -20.85 57.89 -0.68
N ARG A 67 -22.17 57.71 -0.45
CA ARG A 67 -22.67 56.72 0.51
C ARG A 67 -22.24 55.30 0.12
N LEU A 68 -22.27 54.97 -1.17
CA LEU A 68 -21.89 53.65 -1.70
C LEU A 68 -20.37 53.43 -1.61
N ARG A 69 -19.54 54.43 -1.93
CA ARG A 69 -18.08 54.43 -1.73
C ARG A 69 -17.75 54.17 -0.26
N ARG A 70 -18.32 54.97 0.66
CA ARG A 70 -18.13 54.81 2.12
C ARG A 70 -18.69 53.49 2.65
N GLN A 71 -19.55 52.79 1.92
CA GLN A 71 -19.91 51.40 2.21
C GLN A 71 -18.83 50.44 1.72
N TYR A 72 -18.46 50.48 0.44
CA TYR A 72 -17.39 49.63 -0.10
C TYR A 72 -16.05 49.79 0.65
N GLU A 73 -15.68 51.00 1.08
CA GLU A 73 -14.47 51.25 1.88
C GLU A 73 -14.52 50.56 3.25
N ARG A 74 -15.69 50.52 3.91
CA ARG A 74 -15.90 49.77 5.15
C ARG A 74 -15.88 48.27 4.90
N ASP A 75 -16.59 47.80 3.87
CA ASP A 75 -16.69 46.38 3.53
C ASP A 75 -15.30 45.81 3.16
N LEU A 76 -14.52 46.54 2.34
CA LEU A 76 -13.12 46.23 2.02
C LEU A 76 -12.22 46.25 3.27
N HIS A 77 -12.42 47.17 4.21
CA HIS A 77 -11.66 47.19 5.45
C HIS A 77 -11.98 45.96 6.32
N SER A 78 -13.25 45.55 6.44
CA SER A 78 -13.61 44.31 7.15
C SER A 78 -13.07 43.06 6.47
N PHE A 79 -13.15 42.95 5.14
CA PHE A 79 -12.60 41.80 4.43
C PHE A 79 -11.07 41.71 4.54
N ARG A 80 -10.36 42.85 4.47
CA ARG A 80 -8.90 42.88 4.70
C ARG A 80 -8.57 42.40 6.11
N TYR A 81 -9.29 42.88 7.13
CA TYR A 81 -9.09 42.46 8.51
C TYR A 81 -9.37 40.96 8.73
N GLU A 82 -10.44 40.42 8.14
CA GLU A 82 -10.71 38.97 8.17
C GLU A 82 -9.61 38.15 7.48
N ILE A 83 -9.04 38.63 6.37
CA ILE A 83 -7.94 37.95 5.68
C ILE A 83 -6.67 37.99 6.52
N GLU A 84 -6.30 39.15 7.07
CA GLU A 84 -5.16 39.31 7.98
C GLU A 84 -5.28 38.39 9.22
N GLU A 85 -6.49 38.28 9.80
CA GLU A 85 -6.72 37.37 10.94
C GLU A 85 -6.60 35.89 10.54
N ARG A 86 -7.15 35.49 9.38
CA ARG A 86 -7.05 34.12 8.86
C ARG A 86 -5.60 33.76 8.53
N GLU A 87 -4.83 34.66 7.92
CA GLU A 87 -3.40 34.48 7.68
C GLU A 87 -2.60 34.32 8.98
N TYR A 88 -2.88 35.15 9.99
CA TYR A 88 -2.22 35.05 11.29
C TYR A 88 -2.52 33.70 11.97
N ARG A 89 -3.79 33.26 11.92
CA ARG A 89 -4.20 31.93 12.40
C ARG A 89 -3.47 30.80 11.66
N LEU A 90 -3.35 30.87 10.33
CA LEU A 90 -2.63 29.87 9.53
C LEU A 90 -1.14 29.79 9.92
N LYS A 91 -0.43 30.92 9.99
CA LYS A 91 0.98 30.99 10.44
C LYS A 91 1.14 30.38 11.85
N ALA A 92 0.20 30.67 12.75
CA ALA A 92 0.17 30.10 14.10
C ALA A 92 -0.18 28.59 14.16
N TYR A 93 -0.74 28.00 13.09
CA TYR A 93 -0.86 26.54 12.93
C TYR A 93 0.40 25.93 12.31
N GLU A 94 1.00 26.58 11.31
CA GLU A 94 2.28 26.16 10.71
C GLU A 94 3.41 26.09 11.74
N ASP A 95 3.53 27.09 12.62
CA ASP A 95 4.50 27.08 13.74
C ASP A 95 4.28 25.92 14.72
N LYS A 96 3.03 25.53 14.97
CA LYS A 96 2.70 24.38 15.82
C LYS A 96 3.04 23.07 15.11
N PHE A 97 2.76 22.99 13.81
CA PHE A 97 3.05 21.81 13.00
C PHE A 97 4.57 21.60 12.81
N ASN A 98 5.34 22.67 12.60
CA ASN A 98 6.78 22.60 12.52
C ASN A 98 7.42 22.18 13.86
N LYS A 99 6.82 22.49 15.01
CA LYS A 99 7.25 21.96 16.33
C LYS A 99 6.99 20.47 16.47
N ILE A 100 5.90 19.93 15.89
CA ILE A 100 5.61 18.48 15.85
C ILE A 100 6.64 17.73 14.99
N LYS A 101 7.32 18.40 14.05
CA LYS A 101 8.42 17.85 13.25
C LYS A 101 9.79 17.87 13.95
N GLN A 102 9.94 18.55 15.08
CA GLN A 102 11.24 18.66 15.76
C GLN A 102 11.58 17.37 16.52
N PRO A 103 12.86 16.98 16.60
CA PRO A 103 13.28 15.85 17.44
C PRO A 103 13.02 16.14 18.93
N PRO A 104 12.76 15.13 19.77
CA PRO A 104 12.89 13.69 19.48
C PRO A 104 11.68 13.09 18.74
N LEU A 105 11.93 12.50 17.57
CA LEU A 105 10.99 11.64 16.86
C LEU A 105 11.29 10.18 17.18
N LEU A 106 10.26 9.35 17.33
CA LEU A 106 10.42 7.91 17.52
C LEU A 106 10.72 7.26 16.17
N TYR A 107 11.83 6.52 16.09
CA TYR A 107 12.11 5.63 14.97
C TYR A 107 11.36 4.31 15.15
N ALA A 108 10.61 3.91 14.15
CA ALA A 108 9.76 2.73 14.17
C ALA A 108 9.53 2.21 12.74
N TYR A 109 8.84 1.09 12.55
CA TYR A 109 8.53 0.54 11.21
C TYR A 109 7.11 0.02 11.10
N VAL A 110 6.55 0.06 9.88
CA VAL A 110 5.19 -0.39 9.57
C VAL A 110 5.10 -1.91 9.61
N VAL A 111 4.26 -2.42 10.52
CA VAL A 111 3.96 -3.84 10.72
C VAL A 111 2.80 -4.24 9.82
N ARG A 112 1.64 -3.59 10.00
CA ARG A 112 0.43 -3.87 9.22
C ARG A 112 -0.46 -2.65 9.09
N LYS A 113 -1.15 -2.58 7.96
CA LYS A 113 -2.26 -1.66 7.74
C LYS A 113 -3.51 -2.31 8.34
N GLU A 114 -4.15 -1.67 9.32
CA GLU A 114 -5.44 -2.18 9.83
C GLU A 114 -6.58 -1.88 8.83
N GLY A 115 -7.77 -2.42 9.09
CA GLY A 115 -8.89 -2.48 8.16
C GLY A 115 -9.48 -1.12 7.73
N PRO A 116 -10.57 -1.13 6.95
CA PRO A 116 -11.31 0.06 6.54
C PRO A 116 -12.32 0.53 7.62
N ASP A 117 -11.98 0.36 8.90
CA ASP A 117 -12.91 0.63 10.00
C ASP A 117 -12.90 2.10 10.39
N LEU A 118 -14.01 2.77 10.06
CA LEU A 118 -14.51 4.09 10.51
C LEU A 118 -13.61 5.32 10.25
N ASP A 119 -12.34 5.34 10.66
CA ASP A 119 -11.44 6.50 10.51
C ASP A 119 -10.36 6.32 9.41
N GLY A 120 -10.14 5.09 8.94
CA GLY A 120 -9.29 4.76 7.77
C GLY A 120 -7.77 4.91 7.95
N ASN A 121 -7.30 6.04 8.50
CA ASN A 121 -5.91 6.48 8.58
C ASN A 121 -5.14 5.97 9.82
N GLN A 122 -5.36 4.72 10.22
CA GLN A 122 -4.58 4.05 11.27
C GLN A 122 -3.72 2.90 10.72
N VAL A 123 -2.50 2.79 11.25
CA VAL A 123 -1.50 1.77 10.91
C VAL A 123 -0.86 1.26 12.21
N VAL A 124 -0.51 -0.03 12.25
CA VAL A 124 0.25 -0.60 13.36
C VAL A 124 1.74 -0.51 13.01
N VAL A 125 2.49 0.12 13.90
CA VAL A 125 3.91 0.43 13.76
C VAL A 125 4.64 -0.08 14.99
N ALA A 126 5.78 -0.75 14.83
CA ALA A 126 6.54 -1.32 15.94
C ALA A 126 7.85 -0.60 16.20
N ARG A 127 8.20 -0.51 17.48
CA ARG A 127 9.40 0.14 18.02
C ARG A 127 10.03 -0.84 19.02
N ALA A 128 11.15 -1.47 18.63
CA ALA A 128 11.65 -2.64 19.34
C ALA A 128 10.52 -3.65 19.60
N THR A 129 10.32 -4.11 20.83
CA THR A 129 9.29 -5.08 21.23
C THR A 129 7.87 -4.49 21.36
N GLU A 130 7.69 -3.17 21.22
CA GLU A 130 6.39 -2.51 21.40
C GLU A 130 5.63 -2.33 20.09
N LEU A 131 4.35 -2.68 20.08
CA LEU A 131 3.41 -2.41 18.99
C LEU A 131 2.57 -1.16 19.32
N LEU A 132 2.70 -0.12 18.50
CA LEU A 132 1.97 1.14 18.62
C LEU A 132 0.92 1.24 17.51
N LYS A 133 -0.30 1.69 17.86
CA LYS A 133 -1.26 2.18 16.87
C LYS A 133 -0.94 3.65 16.60
N VAL A 134 -0.69 3.98 15.35
CA VAL A 134 -0.33 5.34 14.92
C VAL A 134 -1.29 5.83 13.84
N SER A 135 -1.54 7.13 13.82
CA SER A 135 -2.23 7.79 12.72
C SER A 135 -1.26 8.06 11.56
N THR A 136 -1.71 7.90 10.32
CA THR A 136 -0.87 8.20 9.14
C THR A 136 -0.68 9.71 8.90
N GLY A 137 -1.45 10.55 9.61
CA GLY A 137 -1.32 12.00 9.58
C GLY A 137 -1.60 12.58 8.19
N LEU A 138 -0.54 13.04 7.52
CA LEU A 138 -0.58 13.58 6.16
C LEU A 138 -0.20 12.56 5.08
N MET A 139 0.21 11.34 5.45
CA MET A 139 0.61 10.31 4.49
C MET A 139 -0.55 9.39 4.15
N ASP A 140 -0.75 9.10 2.86
CA ASP A 140 -1.72 8.11 2.42
C ASP A 140 -1.30 6.71 2.86
N LYS A 141 -2.27 5.95 3.36
CA LYS A 141 -2.18 4.50 3.64
C LYS A 141 -1.69 3.69 2.42
N SER A 142 -1.82 4.21 1.21
CA SER A 142 -1.30 3.63 -0.04
C SER A 142 0.21 3.80 -0.22
N GLN A 143 0.77 4.93 0.21
CA GLN A 143 2.19 5.27 0.05
C GLN A 143 3.09 4.48 1.03
N LEU A 144 2.54 4.09 2.18
CA LEU A 144 3.26 3.32 3.20
C LEU A 144 3.43 1.84 2.79
N GLY A 145 4.65 1.32 2.75
CA GLY A 145 4.94 -0.12 2.63
C GLY A 145 4.92 -0.83 3.98
N VAL A 146 4.63 -2.14 4.00
CA VAL A 146 4.97 -3.00 5.16
C VAL A 146 6.49 -3.18 5.19
N GLY A 147 7.08 -3.16 6.38
CA GLY A 147 8.54 -3.10 6.57
C GLY A 147 9.17 -1.71 6.33
N GLN A 148 8.40 -0.69 5.97
CA GLN A 148 8.93 0.67 5.80
C GLN A 148 9.21 1.31 7.16
N TYR A 149 10.40 1.90 7.32
CA TYR A 149 10.73 2.71 8.49
C TYR A 149 10.04 4.07 8.44
N VAL A 150 9.52 4.52 9.59
CA VAL A 150 8.74 5.74 9.75
C VAL A 150 9.16 6.49 11.02
N TRP A 151 9.08 7.81 10.96
CA TRP A 151 9.25 8.70 12.11
C TRP A 151 7.89 9.04 12.70
N VAL A 152 7.71 8.78 14.00
CA VAL A 152 6.45 9.00 14.73
C VAL A 152 6.66 10.04 15.82
N HIS A 153 5.80 11.05 15.91
CA HIS A 153 5.88 12.05 16.98
C HIS A 153 5.38 11.45 18.32
N PRO A 154 6.16 11.52 19.42
CA PRO A 154 5.93 10.71 20.63
C PRO A 154 4.66 11.05 21.42
N GLN A 155 4.09 12.26 21.29
CA GLN A 155 2.90 12.66 22.05
C GLN A 155 1.60 12.47 21.26
N THR A 156 1.64 12.55 19.93
CA THR A 156 0.45 12.50 19.07
C THR A 156 0.30 11.17 18.35
N TYR A 157 1.34 10.32 18.38
CA TYR A 157 1.40 9.04 17.65
C TYR A 157 0.99 9.21 16.18
N ALA A 158 1.46 10.29 15.56
CA ALA A 158 1.28 10.58 14.14
C ALA A 158 2.58 10.31 13.38
N ILE A 159 2.47 9.66 12.21
CA ILE A 159 3.59 9.55 11.27
C ILE A 159 3.90 10.94 10.72
N VAL A 160 5.15 11.36 10.89
CA VAL A 160 5.69 12.64 10.42
C VAL A 160 6.31 12.48 9.03
N GLU A 161 7.06 11.40 8.83
CA GLU A 161 7.78 11.11 7.58
C GLU A 161 8.05 9.60 7.47
N GLY A 162 8.11 9.08 6.24
CA GLY A 162 8.45 7.70 5.93
C GLY A 162 9.76 7.63 5.14
N SER A 163 10.68 6.77 5.57
CA SER A 163 11.92 6.48 4.84
C SER A 163 11.67 5.60 3.62
N ALA A 164 12.70 5.29 2.83
CA ALA A 164 12.59 4.25 1.82
C ALA A 164 12.30 2.89 2.46
N VAL A 165 11.62 1.99 1.72
CA VAL A 165 11.50 0.58 2.13
C VAL A 165 12.90 -0.04 2.12
N ARG A 166 13.33 -0.57 3.26
CA ARG A 166 14.64 -1.22 3.45
C ARG A 166 14.40 -2.66 3.84
N ASN A 167 14.86 -3.62 3.03
CA ASN A 167 14.77 -5.05 3.36
C ASN A 167 15.90 -5.48 4.34
N GLU A 168 16.20 -4.63 5.32
CA GLU A 168 17.22 -4.81 6.37
C GLU A 168 16.67 -5.75 7.47
N GLY A 169 16.39 -7.00 7.08
CA GLY A 169 15.95 -8.08 7.97
C GLY A 169 17.08 -9.04 8.38
N VAL A 170 16.81 -9.87 9.37
CA VAL A 170 17.67 -10.98 9.81
C VAL A 170 17.36 -12.20 8.95
N ILE A 171 18.41 -12.91 8.51
CA ILE A 171 18.25 -14.16 7.76
C ILE A 171 17.85 -15.27 8.74
N ALA A 172 16.72 -15.93 8.46
CA ALA A 172 16.26 -17.10 9.18
C ALA A 172 16.01 -18.27 8.23
N LYS A 173 16.25 -19.49 8.71
CA LYS A 173 15.96 -20.74 7.99
C LYS A 173 14.60 -21.28 8.43
N VAL A 174 13.74 -21.61 7.48
CA VAL A 174 12.48 -22.32 7.76
C VAL A 174 12.84 -23.74 8.22
N ALA A 175 12.65 -24.01 9.50
CA ALA A 175 12.93 -25.31 10.10
C ALA A 175 11.76 -26.30 9.89
N ASP A 176 10.52 -25.80 9.97
CA ASP A 176 9.29 -26.58 9.79
C ASP A 176 8.08 -25.68 9.47
N MET A 177 6.91 -26.25 9.17
CA MET A 177 5.67 -25.50 8.88
C MET A 177 4.44 -26.21 9.47
N MET A 178 3.67 -25.54 10.33
CA MET A 178 2.51 -26.10 11.04
C MET A 178 1.31 -25.14 10.97
N ASP A 179 0.12 -25.65 10.64
CA ASP A 179 -1.17 -24.93 10.70
C ASP A 179 -1.20 -23.53 10.06
N GLY A 180 -0.47 -23.34 8.96
CA GLY A 180 -0.37 -22.04 8.26
C GLY A 180 0.65 -21.07 8.85
N LYS A 181 1.44 -21.51 9.83
CA LYS A 181 2.54 -20.78 10.48
C LYS A 181 3.88 -21.43 10.16
N LEU A 182 4.95 -20.64 10.15
CA LEU A 182 6.30 -21.14 9.92
C LEU A 182 7.03 -21.32 11.26
N VAL A 183 7.83 -22.38 11.36
CA VAL A 183 8.83 -22.51 12.43
C VAL A 183 10.17 -22.08 11.84
N ILE A 184 10.76 -21.03 12.39
CA ILE A 184 12.06 -20.50 11.96
C ILE A 184 13.15 -20.78 12.98
N SER A 185 14.38 -20.94 12.50
CA SER A 185 15.62 -20.86 13.29
C SER A 185 16.48 -19.74 12.73
N ILE A 186 16.87 -18.78 13.57
CA ILE A 186 17.83 -17.72 13.22
C ILE A 186 19.25 -18.28 13.39
N GLU A 187 20.18 -17.87 12.53
CA GLU A 187 21.57 -18.33 12.63
C GLU A 187 22.24 -17.77 13.89
N GLY A 188 22.87 -18.66 14.67
CA GLY A 188 23.40 -18.35 16.01
C GLY A 188 22.39 -18.45 17.15
N ASP A 189 21.09 -18.62 16.87
CA ASP A 189 20.05 -18.83 17.88
C ASP A 189 19.72 -20.34 18.01
N MET A 190 19.61 -20.83 19.25
CA MET A 190 19.18 -22.20 19.53
C MET A 190 17.65 -22.34 19.59
N GLU A 191 16.93 -21.22 19.76
CA GLU A 191 15.47 -21.23 19.84
C GLU A 191 14.81 -21.25 18.46
N LYS A 192 13.82 -22.14 18.31
CA LYS A 192 12.91 -22.12 17.16
C LYS A 192 11.71 -21.24 17.48
N ARG A 193 11.41 -20.25 16.62
CA ARG A 193 10.28 -19.33 16.80
C ARG A 193 9.16 -19.64 15.82
N LEU A 194 7.92 -19.57 16.30
CA LEU A 194 6.70 -19.81 15.52
C LEU A 194 6.14 -18.47 15.02
N ILE A 195 6.20 -18.23 13.71
CA ILE A 195 5.83 -16.94 13.10
C ILE A 195 4.58 -17.06 12.23
N ASN A 196 3.82 -15.98 12.14
CA ASN A 196 2.68 -15.88 11.24
C ASN A 196 3.15 -15.47 9.83
N THR A 197 2.41 -15.84 8.78
CA THR A 197 2.82 -15.55 7.39
C THR A 197 1.62 -15.46 6.46
N ASP A 198 1.69 -14.60 5.45
CA ASP A 198 0.66 -14.49 4.43
C ASP A 198 0.42 -15.79 3.67
N LYS A 199 -0.85 -16.12 3.43
CA LYS A 199 -1.30 -17.33 2.70
C LYS A 199 -0.73 -17.43 1.28
N THR A 200 -0.28 -16.33 0.69
CA THR A 200 0.38 -16.24 -0.62
C THR A 200 1.87 -16.57 -0.56
N VAL A 201 2.54 -16.22 0.54
CA VAL A 201 3.96 -16.48 0.80
C VAL A 201 4.15 -17.90 1.33
N TYR A 202 3.32 -18.33 2.29
CA TYR A 202 3.32 -19.69 2.86
C TYR A 202 3.27 -20.78 1.78
N LYS A 203 2.43 -20.60 0.75
CA LYS A 203 2.31 -21.53 -0.39
C LYS A 203 3.57 -21.68 -1.26
N LYS A 204 4.53 -20.74 -1.18
CA LYS A 204 5.78 -20.77 -1.95
C LYS A 204 6.96 -21.36 -1.15
N LEU A 205 6.79 -21.52 0.17
CA LEU A 205 7.85 -21.94 1.07
C LEU A 205 7.89 -23.46 1.26
N LYS A 206 9.06 -23.95 1.66
CA LYS A 206 9.34 -25.33 2.04
C LYS A 206 10.35 -25.32 3.20
N PRO A 207 10.40 -26.36 4.05
CA PRO A 207 11.47 -26.52 5.03
C PRO A 207 12.84 -26.48 4.36
N GLY A 208 13.82 -25.86 5.03
CA GLY A 208 15.17 -25.63 4.50
C GLY A 208 15.34 -24.36 3.66
N PHE A 209 14.27 -23.64 3.31
CA PHE A 209 14.38 -22.33 2.64
C PHE A 209 14.92 -21.25 3.61
N GLN A 210 15.67 -20.28 3.06
CA GLN A 210 16.07 -19.07 3.76
C GLN A 210 15.06 -17.95 3.49
N ILE A 211 14.76 -17.15 4.51
CA ILE A 211 13.86 -15.99 4.44
C ILE A 211 14.46 -14.83 5.22
N SER A 212 14.17 -13.60 4.79
CA SER A 212 14.44 -12.38 5.55
C SER A 212 13.25 -12.12 6.47
N VAL A 213 13.49 -12.10 7.78
CA VAL A 213 12.49 -11.77 8.80
C VAL A 213 12.87 -10.51 9.55
N LEU A 214 11.89 -9.69 9.88
CA LEU A 214 12.13 -8.44 10.60
C LEU A 214 12.22 -8.73 12.11
N PRO A 215 13.39 -8.56 12.78
CA PRO A 215 13.62 -9.16 14.10
C PRO A 215 12.59 -8.82 15.20
N PRO A 216 12.17 -7.55 15.43
CA PRO A 216 11.19 -7.25 16.48
C PRO A 216 9.76 -7.79 16.32
N THR A 217 9.22 -8.04 15.10
CA THR A 217 7.92 -8.73 14.92
C THR A 217 8.04 -10.18 14.44
N MET A 218 9.22 -10.58 13.97
CA MET A 218 9.50 -11.86 13.32
C MET A 218 8.62 -12.13 12.08
N GLU A 219 8.07 -11.09 11.45
CA GLU A 219 7.29 -11.18 10.21
C GLU A 219 8.22 -11.34 8.99
N VAL A 220 7.72 -12.05 7.96
CA VAL A 220 8.48 -12.34 6.73
C VAL A 220 8.48 -11.13 5.79
N LEU A 221 9.66 -10.57 5.52
CA LEU A 221 9.84 -9.50 4.54
C LEU A 221 9.99 -10.06 3.12
N GLU A 222 10.91 -11.03 2.95
CA GLU A 222 11.30 -11.53 1.64
C GLU A 222 11.70 -13.01 1.70
N VAL A 223 11.38 -13.76 0.64
CA VAL A 223 11.82 -15.14 0.47
C VAL A 223 13.12 -15.15 -0.31
N LEU A 224 14.24 -15.45 0.35
CA LEU A 224 15.55 -15.38 -0.27
C LEU A 224 15.73 -16.57 -1.23
N PRO A 225 16.27 -16.35 -2.44
CA PRO A 225 16.52 -17.43 -3.38
C PRO A 225 17.65 -18.31 -2.83
N ASN A 226 17.33 -19.55 -2.45
CA ASN A 226 18.32 -20.49 -1.91
C ASN A 226 19.33 -20.88 -3.00
N LEU A 227 20.46 -20.16 -3.04
CA LEU A 227 21.46 -20.20 -4.10
C LEU A 227 22.26 -21.50 -4.11
N GLU A 228 22.57 -22.05 -2.93
CA GLU A 228 23.26 -23.34 -2.76
C GLU A 228 22.47 -24.48 -3.40
N VAL A 229 21.15 -24.50 -3.17
CA VAL A 229 20.28 -25.51 -3.77
C VAL A 229 20.11 -25.27 -5.28
N LYS A 230 20.13 -24.01 -5.75
CA LYS A 230 20.08 -23.72 -7.19
C LYS A 230 21.33 -24.15 -7.94
N SER A 231 22.53 -23.96 -7.41
CA SER A 231 23.76 -24.42 -8.09
C SER A 231 23.84 -25.95 -8.14
N LEU A 232 23.38 -26.65 -7.09
CA LEU A 232 23.29 -28.11 -7.08
C LEU A 232 22.17 -28.66 -8.00
N LEU A 233 21.06 -27.94 -8.18
CA LEU A 233 19.96 -28.33 -9.06
C LEU A 233 20.14 -27.91 -10.53
N LEU A 234 21.05 -26.99 -10.83
CA LEU A 234 21.49 -26.64 -12.19
C LEU A 234 22.49 -27.68 -12.71
N GLY A 235 22.05 -28.95 -12.74
CA GLY A 235 22.85 -30.06 -13.21
C GLY A 235 23.29 -29.86 -14.65
N GLU A 236 24.61 -29.83 -14.87
CA GLU A 236 25.21 -29.76 -16.20
C GLU A 236 24.68 -30.91 -17.06
N LYS A 237 24.23 -30.62 -18.29
CA LYS A 237 24.01 -31.69 -19.26
C LYS A 237 25.37 -32.29 -19.63
N PRO A 238 25.62 -33.58 -19.33
CA PRO A 238 26.83 -34.23 -19.81
C PRO A 238 26.85 -34.24 -21.34
N ASN A 239 28.05 -34.32 -21.92
CA ASN A 239 28.27 -34.48 -23.36
C ASN A 239 29.03 -35.80 -23.62
N VAL A 240 28.49 -36.88 -23.07
CA VAL A 240 29.06 -38.24 -23.17
C VAL A 240 28.11 -39.10 -23.98
N LYS A 241 28.59 -39.86 -24.98
CA LYS A 241 27.74 -40.72 -25.81
C LYS A 241 28.00 -42.19 -25.59
N TYR A 242 27.05 -43.06 -25.90
CA TYR A 242 27.22 -44.52 -25.76
C TYR A 242 28.47 -45.03 -26.49
N GLY A 243 28.78 -44.47 -27.68
CA GLY A 243 29.97 -44.81 -28.46
C GLY A 243 31.32 -44.45 -27.83
N GLN A 244 31.34 -43.74 -26.70
CA GLN A 244 32.57 -43.45 -25.92
C GLN A 244 32.82 -44.49 -24.81
N ILE A 245 31.94 -45.49 -24.65
CA ILE A 245 32.02 -46.51 -23.59
C ILE A 245 32.40 -47.86 -24.20
N GLY A 246 33.64 -48.29 -23.99
CA GLY A 246 34.10 -49.63 -24.36
C GLY A 246 33.63 -50.72 -23.38
N GLY A 247 33.33 -51.91 -23.89
CA GLY A 247 33.21 -53.15 -23.11
C GLY A 247 32.00 -53.29 -22.17
N LEU A 248 31.06 -52.33 -22.14
CA LEU A 248 29.92 -52.31 -21.20
C LEU A 248 28.54 -52.38 -21.88
N MET A 249 28.45 -52.93 -23.10
CA MET A 249 27.20 -52.97 -23.89
C MET A 249 26.05 -53.66 -23.15
N GLU A 250 26.29 -54.83 -22.57
CA GLU A 250 25.27 -55.56 -21.79
C GLU A 250 24.77 -54.76 -20.56
N ALA A 251 25.67 -53.99 -19.92
CA ALA A 251 25.29 -53.11 -18.81
C ALA A 251 24.50 -51.88 -19.30
N ILE A 252 24.80 -51.36 -20.49
CA ILE A 252 24.02 -50.29 -21.13
C ILE A 252 22.58 -50.78 -21.42
N GLU A 253 22.43 -51.99 -21.99
CA GLU A 253 21.12 -52.58 -22.32
C GLU A 253 20.28 -52.81 -21.06
N ARG A 254 20.82 -53.51 -20.05
CA ARG A 254 20.12 -53.74 -18.78
C ARG A 254 19.66 -52.44 -18.10
N ILE A 255 20.43 -51.34 -18.19
CA ILE A 255 20.01 -50.06 -17.60
C ILE A 255 18.99 -49.33 -18.49
N LYS A 256 19.02 -49.50 -19.83
CA LYS A 256 17.97 -49.01 -20.72
C LYS A 256 16.62 -49.66 -20.39
N ASP A 257 16.58 -50.97 -20.21
CA ASP A 257 15.34 -51.69 -19.88
C ASP A 257 14.76 -51.27 -18.51
N VAL A 258 15.63 -50.93 -17.56
CA VAL A 258 15.25 -50.59 -16.18
C VAL A 258 14.95 -49.08 -15.99
N VAL A 259 15.55 -48.18 -16.78
CA VAL A 259 15.36 -46.71 -16.66
C VAL A 259 14.68 -46.09 -17.87
N VAL A 260 15.18 -46.38 -19.07
CA VAL A 260 14.76 -45.68 -20.30
C VAL A 260 13.41 -46.18 -20.78
N LEU A 261 13.16 -47.50 -20.72
CA LEU A 261 11.89 -48.10 -21.10
C LEU A 261 10.70 -47.58 -20.26
N PRO A 262 10.71 -47.56 -18.91
CA PRO A 262 9.62 -46.96 -18.13
C PRO A 262 9.54 -45.44 -18.24
N TYR A 263 10.63 -44.75 -18.60
CA TYR A 263 10.61 -43.31 -18.86
C TYR A 263 9.92 -42.96 -20.19
N GLN A 264 10.20 -43.72 -21.25
CA GLN A 264 9.59 -43.53 -22.57
C GLN A 264 8.14 -44.04 -22.60
N GLU A 265 7.88 -45.25 -22.11
CA GLU A 265 6.57 -45.91 -22.17
C GLU A 265 5.78 -45.85 -20.85
N ALA A 266 5.88 -44.74 -20.12
CA ALA A 266 5.22 -44.52 -18.83
C ALA A 266 3.70 -44.79 -18.84
N LYS A 267 3.03 -44.60 -20.00
CA LYS A 267 1.60 -44.93 -20.19
C LYS A 267 1.32 -46.43 -20.15
N LEU A 268 2.21 -47.24 -20.73
CA LEU A 268 2.06 -48.69 -20.80
C LEU A 268 2.26 -49.30 -19.40
N PHE A 269 3.27 -48.84 -18.66
CA PHE A 269 3.52 -49.25 -17.27
C PHE A 269 2.33 -48.91 -16.35
N ALA A 270 1.73 -47.73 -16.53
CA ALA A 270 0.53 -47.32 -15.79
C ALA A 270 -0.71 -48.19 -16.11
N GLN A 271 -0.87 -48.66 -17.35
CA GLN A 271 -1.97 -49.58 -17.73
C GLN A 271 -1.78 -50.99 -17.17
N ILE A 272 -0.53 -51.46 -17.09
CA ILE A 272 -0.15 -52.78 -16.57
C ILE A 272 -0.05 -52.78 -15.02
N ALA A 273 -0.20 -51.61 -14.39
CA ALA A 273 -0.02 -51.37 -12.95
C ALA A 273 1.35 -51.80 -12.41
N LEU A 274 2.40 -51.66 -13.23
CA LEU A 274 3.78 -51.99 -12.86
C LEU A 274 4.52 -50.74 -12.36
N GLU A 275 5.05 -50.76 -11.14
CA GLU A 275 5.86 -49.64 -10.63
C GLU A 275 7.23 -49.55 -11.33
N ALA A 276 7.62 -48.34 -11.71
CA ALA A 276 8.96 -48.07 -12.21
C ALA A 276 9.99 -48.06 -11.05
N PRO A 277 11.20 -48.64 -11.25
CA PRO A 277 12.21 -48.74 -10.21
C PRO A 277 12.80 -47.35 -9.89
N ARG A 278 12.86 -47.01 -8.60
CA ARG A 278 13.21 -45.65 -8.13
C ARG A 278 14.72 -45.36 -8.05
N GLY A 279 15.59 -46.32 -8.35
CA GLY A 279 17.04 -46.16 -8.31
C GLY A 279 17.80 -47.43 -8.65
N ILE A 280 19.08 -47.30 -9.02
CA ILE A 280 19.98 -48.39 -9.43
C ILE A 280 21.33 -48.23 -8.73
N LEU A 281 21.92 -49.35 -8.27
CA LEU A 281 23.25 -49.40 -7.66
C LEU A 281 24.29 -49.98 -8.63
N LEU A 282 25.25 -49.16 -9.06
CA LEU A 282 26.36 -49.60 -9.91
C LEU A 282 27.57 -50.04 -9.06
N TYR A 283 27.65 -51.32 -8.72
CA TYR A 283 28.78 -51.92 -8.00
C TYR A 283 29.89 -52.42 -8.95
N GLY A 284 30.99 -52.95 -8.42
CA GLY A 284 32.22 -53.32 -9.16
C GLY A 284 33.41 -52.39 -8.88
N PRO A 285 34.58 -52.62 -9.49
CA PRO A 285 35.83 -51.91 -9.15
C PRO A 285 35.81 -50.40 -9.46
N PRO A 286 36.69 -49.60 -8.84
CA PRO A 286 36.96 -48.23 -9.26
C PRO A 286 37.61 -48.22 -10.66
N GLY A 287 37.43 -47.13 -11.41
CA GLY A 287 37.95 -46.99 -12.78
C GLY A 287 37.11 -47.63 -13.89
N CYS A 288 36.22 -48.58 -13.58
CA CYS A 288 35.38 -49.29 -14.57
C CYS A 288 34.21 -48.45 -15.16
N GLY A 289 34.43 -47.17 -15.48
CA GLY A 289 33.52 -46.37 -16.32
C GLY A 289 32.13 -46.02 -15.77
N LYS A 290 31.73 -46.50 -14.58
CA LYS A 290 30.36 -46.36 -14.03
C LYS A 290 29.77 -44.95 -14.11
N THR A 291 30.54 -43.92 -13.75
CA THR A 291 30.07 -42.52 -13.80
C THR A 291 29.92 -42.02 -15.24
N LEU A 292 30.74 -42.51 -16.17
CA LEU A 292 30.58 -42.24 -17.61
C LEU A 292 29.34 -42.94 -18.18
N LEU A 293 29.02 -44.15 -17.69
CA LEU A 293 27.80 -44.89 -18.05
C LEU A 293 26.52 -44.12 -17.67
N VAL A 294 26.42 -43.60 -16.44
CA VAL A 294 25.30 -42.74 -16.03
C VAL A 294 25.27 -41.44 -16.83
N LYS A 295 26.43 -40.80 -17.06
CA LYS A 295 26.52 -39.57 -17.88
C LYS A 295 26.08 -39.79 -19.33
N ALA A 296 26.40 -40.94 -19.95
CA ALA A 296 25.96 -41.25 -21.30
C ALA A 296 24.44 -41.45 -21.38
N ILE A 297 23.87 -42.22 -20.43
CA ILE A 297 22.42 -42.43 -20.37
C ILE A 297 21.68 -41.10 -20.16
N ALA A 298 22.21 -40.20 -19.32
CA ALA A 298 21.64 -38.88 -19.13
C ALA A 298 21.72 -38.01 -20.40
N THR A 299 22.86 -37.99 -21.08
CA THR A 299 23.06 -37.25 -22.34
C THR A 299 22.07 -37.70 -23.43
N GLU A 300 21.97 -39.02 -23.65
CA GLU A 300 21.24 -39.61 -24.78
C GLU A 300 19.71 -39.63 -24.57
N ASN A 301 19.23 -39.29 -23.37
CA ASN A 301 17.80 -39.18 -23.02
C ASN A 301 17.42 -37.78 -22.49
N ASP A 302 18.28 -36.78 -22.70
CA ASP A 302 18.10 -35.38 -22.26
C ASP A 302 17.84 -35.16 -20.75
N MET A 303 18.21 -36.13 -19.91
CA MET A 303 17.99 -36.12 -18.46
C MET A 303 19.03 -35.25 -17.73
N THR A 304 18.62 -34.60 -16.64
CA THR A 304 19.53 -33.85 -15.76
C THR A 304 20.44 -34.80 -14.97
N PHE A 305 21.76 -34.58 -15.04
CA PHE A 305 22.73 -35.30 -14.22
C PHE A 305 23.08 -34.49 -12.96
N PHE A 306 23.07 -35.14 -11.80
CA PHE A 306 23.49 -34.56 -10.53
C PHE A 306 24.75 -35.26 -10.03
N ASN A 307 25.74 -34.48 -9.59
CA ASN A 307 26.96 -34.97 -8.94
C ASN A 307 26.93 -34.47 -7.49
N VAL A 308 26.79 -35.40 -6.55
CA VAL A 308 26.64 -35.14 -5.10
C VAL A 308 27.75 -35.86 -4.35
#